data_AF-A0A259CIH3-F1
#
_entry.id   AF-A0A259CIH3-F1
#
_cell.length_a   1.000
_cell.length_b   1.000
_cell.length_c   1.000
_cell.angle_alpha   90.00
_cell.angle_beta   90.00
_cell.angle_gamma   90.00
#
_symmetry.space_group_name_H-M   'P 1'
#
loop_
_entity.id
_entity.type
_entity.pdbx_description
1 polymer ?
#
loop_
_entity_poly.entity_id
_entity_poly.type
_entity_poly.pdbx_seq_one_letter_code
_entity_poly.pdbx_strand_id
1 'polypeptide(L)'
;MQGSANLNLMIKAARRAGKALVKDFREVENLQVSTKGPGDFVTKADREAERIIKEDLMGARPTYGWLGEETGEQEGQDPTRRWIVDPLDGTTNFLHGMPHWA
;
A
#
# COMPACT_ATOMS: atom_id res chain seq x y z
N MET A 1 -4.45 -23.71 5.25
CA MET A 1 -3.81 -23.86 3.93
C MET A 1 -2.37 -23.37 4.06
N GLN A 2 -1.37 -24.19 3.72
CA GLN A 2 0.03 -23.74 3.75
C GLN A 2 0.29 -22.93 2.47
N GLY A 3 0.40 -21.61 2.60
CA GLY A 3 0.69 -20.72 1.47
C GLY A 3 2.11 -20.92 0.95
N SER A 4 2.33 -20.66 -0.34
CA SER A 4 3.68 -20.60 -0.91
C SER A 4 4.52 -19.53 -0.19
N ALA A 5 5.86 -19.62 -0.29
CA ALA A 5 6.74 -18.61 0.31
C ALA A 5 6.42 -17.19 -0.17
N ASN A 6 6.06 -17.03 -1.45
CA ASN A 6 5.66 -15.74 -2.01
C ASN A 6 4.29 -15.29 -1.50
N LEU A 7 3.30 -16.18 -1.39
CA LEU A 7 1.99 -15.83 -0.83
C LEU A 7 2.10 -15.38 0.64
N ASN A 8 2.91 -16.07 1.45
CA ASN A 8 3.12 -15.68 2.84
C ASN A 8 3.77 -14.30 2.96
N LEU A 9 4.70 -13.99 2.04
CA LEU A 9 5.34 -12.68 1.97
C LEU A 9 4.34 -11.58 1.57
N MET A 10 3.50 -11.83 0.56
CA MET A 10 2.44 -10.91 0.14
C MET A 10 1.45 -10.62 1.27
N ILE A 11 0.98 -11.66 1.97
CA ILE A 11 0.06 -11.51 3.11
C ILE A 11 0.70 -10.69 4.23
N LYS A 12 2.00 -10.90 4.51
CA LYS A 12 2.73 -10.14 5.53
C LYS A 12 2.79 -8.66 5.15
N ALA A 13 3.21 -8.35 3.93
CA ALA A 13 3.34 -6.97 3.43
C ALA A 13 1.98 -6.24 3.45
N ALA A 14 0.93 -6.86 2.89
CA ALA A 14 -0.42 -6.30 2.88
C ALA A 14 -0.97 -6.03 4.28
N ARG A 15 -0.78 -6.96 5.23
CA ARG A 15 -1.20 -6.76 6.62
C ARG A 15 -0.42 -5.67 7.34
N ARG A 16 0.86 -5.46 7.00
CA ARG A 16 1.69 -4.40 7.59
C ARG A 16 1.24 -3.03 7.07
N ALA A 17 1.01 -2.89 5.77
CA ALA A 17 0.48 -1.69 5.16
C ALA A 17 -0.95 -1.38 5.65
N GLY A 18 -1.84 -2.38 5.68
CA GLY A 18 -3.21 -2.21 6.18
C GLY A 18 -3.29 -1.71 7.62
N LYS A 19 -2.33 -2.07 8.50
CA LYS A 19 -2.25 -1.49 9.86
C LYS A 19 -1.93 0.00 9.86
N ALA A 20 -1.08 0.45 8.94
CA ALA A 20 -0.77 1.87 8.78
C ALA A 20 -2.02 2.61 8.24
N LEU A 21 -2.64 2.07 7.19
CA LEU A 21 -3.87 2.63 6.61
C LEU A 21 -5.01 2.73 7.62
N VAL A 22 -5.23 1.72 8.48
CA VAL A 22 -6.26 1.79 9.55
C VAL A 22 -5.97 2.91 10.54
N LYS A 23 -4.68 3.17 10.86
CA LYS A 23 -4.31 4.28 11.74
C LYS A 23 -4.62 5.61 11.07
N ASP A 24 -4.19 5.77 9.83
CA ASP A 24 -4.37 6.99 9.05
C ASP A 24 -5.85 7.28 8.78
N PHE A 25 -6.66 6.25 8.49
CA PHE A 25 -8.11 6.36 8.31
C PHE A 25 -8.82 6.94 9.54
N ARG A 26 -8.43 6.52 10.74
CA ARG A 26 -8.96 7.10 11.99
C ARG A 26 -8.58 8.57 12.14
N GLU A 27 -7.45 9.01 11.59
CA GLU A 27 -7.08 10.42 11.57
C GLU A 27 -7.90 11.20 10.52
N VAL A 28 -8.23 10.61 9.36
CA VAL A 28 -9.15 11.21 8.36
C VAL A 28 -10.52 11.51 8.97
N GLU A 29 -11.09 10.56 9.72
CA GLU A 29 -12.37 10.74 10.41
C GLU A 29 -12.34 11.96 11.35
N ASN A 30 -11.19 12.22 11.98
CA ASN A 30 -10.98 13.40 12.83
C ASN A 30 -10.71 14.68 12.02
N LEU A 31 -10.04 14.57 10.88
CA LEU A 31 -9.68 15.71 10.01
C LEU A 31 -10.87 16.25 9.21
N GLN A 32 -11.90 15.45 8.93
CA GLN A 32 -13.16 15.95 8.34
C GLN A 32 -13.83 17.04 9.20
N VAL A 33 -13.46 17.14 10.48
CA VAL A 33 -13.91 18.19 11.41
C VAL A 33 -13.06 19.48 11.28
N SER A 34 -11.91 19.42 10.58
CA SER A 34 -10.92 20.51 10.46
C SER A 34 -10.71 20.98 9.00
N THR A 35 -10.52 22.27 8.79
CA THR A 35 -10.47 22.96 7.49
C THR A 35 -9.21 22.71 6.62
N LYS A 36 -8.39 21.69 6.91
CA LYS A 36 -7.21 21.37 6.09
C LYS A 36 -7.59 20.46 4.92
N GLY A 37 -7.07 20.77 3.72
CA GLY A 37 -7.37 20.07 2.48
C GLY A 37 -7.18 18.54 2.58
N PRO A 38 -8.23 17.74 2.34
CA PRO A 38 -8.16 16.28 2.50
C PRO A 38 -7.17 15.56 1.57
N GLY A 39 -6.92 16.10 0.36
CA GLY A 39 -6.14 15.43 -0.69
C GLY A 39 -4.66 15.16 -0.35
N ASP A 40 -4.03 16.06 0.41
CA ASP A 40 -2.63 15.86 0.85
C ASP A 40 -2.49 14.72 1.86
N PHE A 41 -3.59 14.35 2.53
CA PHE A 41 -3.57 13.27 3.51
C PHE A 41 -3.61 11.90 2.84
N VAL A 42 -4.56 11.69 1.92
CA VAL A 42 -4.67 10.40 1.20
C VAL A 42 -3.40 10.11 0.41
N THR A 43 -2.83 11.11 -0.25
CA THR A 43 -1.55 10.98 -0.98
C THR A 43 -0.40 10.51 -0.06
N LYS A 44 -0.40 10.91 1.22
CA LYS A 44 0.63 10.45 2.18
C LYS A 44 0.37 9.02 2.65
N ALA A 45 -0.89 8.67 2.88
CA ALA A 45 -1.29 7.32 3.28
C ALA A 45 -0.94 6.30 2.18
N ASP A 46 -1.30 6.60 0.92
CA ASP A 46 -0.93 5.82 -0.27
C ASP A 46 0.57 5.56 -0.36
N ARG A 47 1.37 6.63 -0.32
CA ARG A 47 2.83 6.54 -0.44
C ARG A 47 3.48 5.78 0.70
N GLU A 48 2.99 5.94 1.93
CA GLU A 48 3.51 5.21 3.08
C GLU A 48 3.14 3.71 3.01
N ALA A 49 1.92 3.39 2.61
CA ALA A 49 1.49 2.02 2.37
C ALA A 49 2.34 1.36 1.28
N GLU A 50 2.57 2.03 0.15
CA GLU A 50 3.41 1.51 -0.92
C GLU A 50 4.86 1.31 -0.46
N ARG A 51 5.43 2.27 0.28
CA ARG A 51 6.77 2.17 0.84
C ARG A 51 6.91 0.94 1.73
N ILE A 52 5.96 0.70 2.63
CA ILE A 52 5.93 -0.48 3.51
C ILE A 52 5.89 -1.77 2.70
N ILE A 53 5.04 -1.85 1.68
CA ILE A 53 4.93 -3.04 0.82
C ILE A 53 6.24 -3.26 0.07
N LYS A 54 6.81 -2.20 -0.51
CA LYS A 54 8.06 -2.26 -1.27
C LYS A 54 9.22 -2.74 -0.41
N GLU A 55 9.36 -2.24 0.81
CA GLU A 55 10.38 -2.70 1.77
C GLU A 55 10.30 -4.21 2.02
N ASP A 56 9.11 -4.72 2.33
CA ASP A 56 8.93 -6.14 2.65
C ASP A 56 9.14 -7.03 1.42
N LEU A 57 8.55 -6.66 0.27
CA LEU A 57 8.56 -7.49 -0.94
C LEU A 57 9.92 -7.47 -1.64
N MET A 58 10.49 -6.28 -1.87
CA MET A 58 11.78 -6.13 -2.55
C MET A 58 12.95 -6.53 -1.66
N GLY A 59 12.84 -6.34 -0.34
CA GLY A 59 13.84 -6.83 0.61
C GLY A 59 13.97 -8.36 0.61
N ALA A 60 12.86 -9.08 0.43
CA ALA A 60 12.85 -10.54 0.39
C ALA A 60 13.05 -11.15 -1.01
N ARG A 61 12.79 -10.38 -2.08
CA ARG A 61 12.99 -10.78 -3.48
C ARG A 61 13.66 -9.64 -4.28
N PRO A 62 14.95 -9.36 -4.04
CA PRO A 62 15.64 -8.22 -4.66
C PRO A 62 15.85 -8.35 -6.18
N THR A 63 15.66 -9.54 -6.75
CA THR A 63 15.79 -9.78 -8.20
C THR A 63 14.48 -9.58 -8.97
N TYR A 64 13.33 -9.49 -8.30
CA TYR A 64 12.03 -9.33 -8.96
C TYR A 64 11.86 -7.89 -9.45
N GLY A 65 11.04 -7.70 -10.49
CA GLY A 65 10.60 -6.37 -10.89
C GLY A 65 9.55 -5.79 -9.94
N TRP A 66 9.32 -4.50 -10.06
CA TRP A 66 8.31 -3.75 -9.31
C TRP A 66 7.45 -2.91 -10.26
N LEU A 67 6.15 -2.89 -10.01
CA LEU A 67 5.22 -1.95 -10.61
C LEU A 67 4.26 -1.51 -9.50
N GLY A 68 4.45 -0.28 -9.04
CA GLY A 68 3.59 0.34 -8.03
C GLY A 68 2.78 1.48 -8.64
N GLU A 69 1.58 1.71 -8.15
CA GLU A 69 0.73 2.84 -8.58
C GLU A 69 1.43 4.19 -8.35
N GLU A 70 2.07 4.37 -7.18
CA GLU A 70 2.63 5.67 -6.75
C GLU A 70 4.08 5.87 -7.22
N THR A 71 4.88 4.79 -7.29
CA THR A 71 6.30 4.86 -7.67
C THR A 71 6.60 4.40 -9.09
N GLY A 72 5.61 3.88 -9.81
CA GLY A 72 5.77 3.40 -11.18
C GLY A 72 6.60 2.13 -11.28
N GLU A 73 7.23 1.94 -12.43
CA GLU A 73 7.93 0.71 -12.80
C GLU A 73 9.42 0.73 -12.45
N GLN A 74 9.92 -0.41 -11.98
CA GLN A 74 11.34 -0.72 -11.88
C GLN A 74 11.58 -2.13 -12.44
N GLU A 75 12.45 -2.22 -13.44
CA GLU A 75 12.83 -3.51 -14.03
C GLU A 75 13.55 -4.39 -13.01
N GLY A 76 13.22 -5.68 -13.02
CA GLY A 76 13.87 -6.71 -12.21
C GLY A 76 15.00 -7.38 -12.99
N GLN A 77 15.93 -8.00 -12.26
CA GLN A 77 16.95 -8.85 -12.86
C GLN A 77 16.36 -10.16 -13.42
N ASP A 78 15.29 -10.67 -12.80
CA ASP A 78 14.50 -11.78 -13.31
C ASP A 78 13.33 -11.23 -14.16
N PRO A 79 13.38 -11.35 -15.50
CA PRO A 79 12.33 -10.81 -16.36
C PRO A 79 11.01 -11.60 -16.26
N THR A 80 11.01 -12.76 -15.59
CA THR A 80 9.81 -13.61 -15.46
C THR A 80 8.99 -13.31 -14.20
N ARG A 81 9.47 -12.42 -13.33
CA ARG A 81 8.87 -12.13 -12.01
C ARG A 81 8.76 -10.65 -11.74
N ARG A 82 7.58 -10.23 -11.25
CA ARG A 82 7.29 -8.85 -10.86
C ARG A 82 6.26 -8.82 -9.74
N TRP A 83 6.42 -7.86 -8.82
CA TRP A 83 5.35 -7.44 -7.91
C TRP A 83 4.54 -6.31 -8.55
N ILE A 84 3.22 -6.42 -8.48
CA ILE A 84 2.27 -5.40 -8.93
C ILE A 84 1.49 -4.97 -7.71
N VAL A 85 1.50 -3.68 -7.40
CA VAL A 85 1.00 -3.16 -6.13
C VAL A 85 0.13 -1.93 -6.37
N ASP A 86 -1.11 -2.06 -5.94
CA ASP A 86 -1.99 -0.95 -5.58
C ASP A 86 -1.93 -0.86 -4.04
N PRO A 87 -1.42 0.26 -3.48
CA PRO A 87 -1.22 0.39 -2.05
C PRO A 87 -2.50 0.75 -1.28
N LEU A 88 -3.53 1.28 -1.94
CA LEU A 88 -4.82 1.65 -1.37
C LEU A 88 -5.89 1.72 -2.46
N ASP A 89 -6.66 0.64 -2.62
CA ASP A 89 -7.80 0.66 -3.53
C ASP A 89 -8.98 1.40 -2.86
N GLY A 90 -9.64 2.27 -3.62
CA GLY A 90 -10.74 3.08 -3.12
C GLY A 90 -10.29 4.31 -2.32
N THR A 91 -9.22 4.98 -2.73
CA THR A 91 -8.74 6.27 -2.18
C THR A 91 -9.85 7.30 -1.94
N THR A 92 -10.86 7.36 -2.83
CA THR A 92 -12.05 8.22 -2.64
C THR A 92 -12.85 7.82 -1.41
N ASN A 93 -13.08 6.52 -1.20
CA ASN A 93 -13.78 6.04 -0.02
C ASN A 93 -12.98 6.32 1.26
N PHE A 94 -11.67 6.06 1.21
CA PHE A 94 -10.75 6.37 2.30
C PHE A 94 -10.82 7.85 2.69
N LEU A 95 -10.72 8.75 1.71
CA LEU A 95 -10.78 10.20 1.89
C LEU A 95 -12.09 10.67 2.52
N HIS A 96 -13.19 10.03 2.14
CA HIS A 96 -14.52 10.36 2.62
C HIS A 96 -14.90 9.66 3.93
N GLY A 97 -13.97 8.91 4.56
CA GLY A 97 -14.27 8.19 5.81
C GLY A 97 -15.25 7.02 5.60
N MET A 98 -15.40 6.54 4.37
CA MET A 98 -16.19 5.35 4.07
C MET A 98 -15.32 4.11 4.29
N PRO A 99 -15.70 3.17 5.19
CA PRO A 99 -14.87 2.03 5.56
C PRO A 99 -14.95 0.89 4.52
N HIS A 100 -14.79 1.23 3.25
CA HIS A 100 -14.81 0.30 2.12
C HIS A 100 -13.67 0.64 1.15
N TRP A 101 -12.50 0.10 1.46
CA TRP A 101 -11.23 0.23 0.75
C TRP A 101 -10.41 -1.04 1.04
N ALA A 102 -9.34 -1.28 0.28
CA ALA A 102 -8.48 -2.45 0.44
C ALA A 102 -7.00 -2.08 0.53
#